data_AF-A0A699XQJ1-F1
#
_entry.id   AF-A0A699XQJ1-F1
#
_cell.length_a   1.000
_cell.length_b   1.000
_cell.length_c   1.000
_cell.angle_alpha   90.00
_cell.angle_beta   90.00
_cell.angle_gamma   90.00
#
_symmetry.space_group_name_H-M   'P 1'
#
loop_
_entity.id
_entity.type
_entity.pdbx_description
1 polymer ?
#
loop_
_entity_poly.entity_id
_entity_poly.type
_entity_poly.pdbx_seq_one_letter_code
_entity_poly.pdbx_strand_id
1 'polypeptide(L)' 'RDVSYKLNLPEELCRVHNTFHVSNLKKCHADEPLAVPLDRLHFDDKLHFVEELVEIVNREVKRLKRSRIPLVKVRWNSKR' A
#
# COMPACT_ATOMS: atom_id res chain seq x y z
N ARG A 1 -4.30 14.83 24.18
CA ARG A 1 -2.86 14.64 24.45
C ARG A 1 -2.28 14.04 23.17
N ASP A 2 -1.49 14.81 22.44
CA ASP A 2 -0.81 14.31 21.24
C ASP A 2 0.37 13.45 21.73
N VAL A 3 0.35 12.15 21.42
CA VAL A 3 1.39 11.22 21.86
C VAL A 3 2.19 10.82 20.63
N SER A 4 3.42 11.30 20.58
CA SER A 4 4.39 10.95 19.54
C SER A 4 5.29 9.84 20.07
N TYR A 5 5.38 8.73 19.33
CA TYR A 5 6.29 7.63 19.65
C TYR A 5 7.49 7.67 18.71
N LYS A 6 8.68 7.54 19.27
CA LYS A 6 9.89 7.25 18.49
C LYS A 6 10.08 5.75 18.42
N LEU A 7 10.09 5.20 17.21
CA LEU A 7 10.32 3.78 16.96
C LEU A 7 11.74 3.57 16.44
N ASN A 8 12.37 2.46 16.80
CA ASN A 8 13.59 2.01 16.14
C ASN A 8 13.18 1.34 14.83
N LEU A 9 13.41 2.03 13.72
CA LEU A 9 13.08 1.50 12.40
C LEU A 9 14.25 0.65 11.85
N PRO A 10 13.94 -0.39 11.07
CA PRO A 10 14.94 -1.13 10.32
C PRO A 10 15.62 -0.26 9.24
N GLU A 11 16.83 -0.62 8.81
CA GLU A 11 17.68 0.20 7.92
C GLU A 11 17.03 0.42 6.55
N GLU A 12 16.22 -0.53 6.09
CA GLU A 12 15.41 -0.47 4.88
C GLU A 12 14.42 0.70 4.88
N LEU A 13 14.04 1.18 6.08
CA LEU A 13 13.13 2.32 6.28
C LEU A 13 13.85 3.57 6.79
N CYS A 14 15.17 3.67 6.63
CA CYS A 14 15.96 4.82 7.11
C CYS A 14 15.48 6.18 6.57
N ARG A 15 14.77 6.20 5.44
CA ARG A 15 14.17 7.41 4.84
C ARG A 15 12.84 7.82 5.49
N VAL A 16 12.22 6.96 6.29
CA VAL A 16 10.96 7.24 7.01
C VAL A 16 11.28 7.98 8.31
N HIS A 17 10.52 9.01 8.62
CA HIS A 17 10.60 9.66 9.93
C HIS A 17 10.23 8.66 11.04
N ASN A 18 11.14 8.45 11.97
CA ASN A 18 10.97 7.50 13.06
C ASN A 18 10.01 7.96 14.18
N THR A 19 9.43 9.16 14.05
CA THR A 19 8.50 9.75 15.01
C THR A 19 7.08 9.68 14.45
N PHE A 20 6.21 8.92 15.11
CA PHE A 20 4.83 8.70 14.68
C PHE A 20 3.85 9.33 15.66
N HIS A 21 2.96 10.17 15.13
CA HIS A 21 1.79 10.67 15.88
C HIS A 21 0.69 9.63 15.79
N VAL A 22 0.43 8.95 16.90
CA VAL A 22 -0.57 7.89 16.94
C VAL A 22 -1.77 8.41 17.71
N SER A 23 -2.76 8.94 16.97
CA SER A 23 -4.05 9.32 17.55
C SER A 23 -5.03 8.15 17.43
N ASN A 24 -5.70 7.81 18.53
CA ASN A 24 -6.74 6.77 18.61
C ASN A 24 -6.33 5.39 18.06
N LEU A 25 -5.38 4.73 18.73
CA LEU A 25 -5.19 3.29 18.56
C LEU A 25 -6.47 2.57 19.04
N LYS A 26 -7.30 2.08 18.10
CA LYS A 26 -8.37 1.15 18.46
C LYS A 26 -7.75 -0.21 18.77
N LYS A 27 -8.18 -0.84 19.85
CA LYS A 27 -7.72 -2.18 20.23
C LYS A 27 -8.07 -3.14 19.09
N CYS A 28 -7.05 -3.74 18.48
CA CYS A 28 -7.24 -4.78 17.47
C CYS A 28 -7.45 -6.12 18.20
N HIS A 29 -8.58 -6.79 17.93
CA HIS A 29 -8.93 -8.10 18.48
C HIS A 29 -8.78 -9.18 17.39
N ALA A 30 -7.70 -9.15 16.62
CA ALA A 30 -7.40 -10.19 15.66
C ALA A 30 -6.74 -11.38 16.38
N ASP A 31 -7.25 -12.59 16.15
CA ASP A 31 -6.69 -13.82 16.71
C ASP A 31 -5.35 -14.22 16.06
N GLU A 32 -5.05 -13.66 14.88
CA GLU A 32 -3.81 -13.89 14.13
C GLU A 32 -3.03 -12.57 13.96
N PRO A 33 -1.68 -12.58 14.04
CA PRO A 33 -0.89 -11.38 13.80
C PRO A 33 -1.14 -10.81 12.40
N LEU A 34 -1.79 -9.65 12.33
CA LEU A 34 -1.92 -8.84 11.11
C LEU A 34 -0.60 -8.17 10.68
N ALA A 35 0.52 -8.55 11.29
CA ALA A 35 1.84 -8.03 10.97
C ALA A 35 2.24 -8.55 9.58
N VAL A 36 2.27 -7.65 8.60
CA VAL A 36 2.78 -7.98 7.27
C VAL A 36 4.31 -7.98 7.34
N PRO A 37 4.98 -9.09 6.98
CA PRO A 37 6.44 -9.13 6.95
C PRO A 37 6.99 -8.10 5.96
N LEU A 38 8.01 -7.33 6.36
CA LEU A 38 8.58 -6.27 5.51
C LEU A 38 9.24 -6.82 4.24
N ASP A 39 9.80 -8.03 4.30
CA ASP A 39 10.35 -8.77 3.17
C ASP A 39 9.31 -9.05 2.06
N ARG A 40 8.02 -9.05 2.38
CA ARG A 40 6.95 -9.21 1.39
C ARG A 40 6.55 -7.89 0.71
N LEU A 41 6.94 -6.75 1.28
CA LEU A 41 6.54 -5.43 0.81
C LEU A 41 7.69 -4.81 0.01
N HIS A 42 7.46 -4.57 -1.29
CA HIS A 42 8.45 -3.91 -2.13
C HIS A 42 8.19 -2.39 -2.12
N PHE A 43 9.19 -1.63 -1.68
CA PHE A 43 9.17 -0.18 -1.66
C PHE A 43 10.20 0.38 -2.65
N ASP A 44 9.83 1.42 -3.39
CA ASP A 44 10.80 2.16 -4.20
C ASP A 44 11.69 3.07 -3.33
N ASP A 45 12.67 3.72 -3.95
CA ASP A 45 13.56 4.69 -3.29
C ASP A 45 12.80 5.88 -2.64
N LYS A 46 11.56 6.12 -3.06
CA LYS A 46 10.69 7.17 -2.54
C LYS A 46 9.70 6.64 -1.50
N LEU A 47 9.86 5.39 -1.06
CA LEU A 47 9.00 4.68 -0.09
C LEU A 47 7.55 4.47 -0.59
N HIS A 48 7.32 4.46 -1.90
CA HIS A 48 6.03 4.05 -2.44
C HIS A 48 5.93 2.53 -2.48
N PHE A 49 4.75 2.00 -2.14
CA PHE A 49 4.44 0.60 -2.34
C PHE A 49 4.35 0.31 -3.84
N VAL A 50 5.20 -0.60 -4.32
CA VAL A 50 5.24 -0.97 -5.73
C VAL A 50 4.35 -2.19 -5.95
N GLU A 51 3.14 -1.96 -6.44
CA GLU A 51 2.30 -3.03 -6.96
C GLU A 51 2.80 -3.46 -8.34
N GLU A 52 3.11 -4.75 -8.48
CA GLU A 52 3.52 -5.31 -9.76
C GLU A 52 2.28 -5.61 -10.61
N LEU A 53 2.21 -5.01 -11.81
CA LEU A 53 1.19 -5.30 -12.80
C LEU A 53 1.45 -6.70 -13.38
N VAL A 54 0.54 -7.64 -13.13
CA VAL A 54 0.72 -9.02 -13.61
C VAL A 54 0.29 -9.14 -15.05
N GLU A 55 -0.95 -8.75 -15.34
CA GLU A 55 -1.52 -8.85 -16.68
C GLU A 55 -2.73 -7.93 -16.85
N ILE A 56 -3.04 -7.61 -18.10
CA ILE A 56 -4.30 -6.96 -18.47
C ILE A 56 -5.30 -8.08 -18.77
N VAL A 57 -6.25 -8.28 -17.85
CA VAL A 57 -7.26 -9.34 -17.93
C VAL A 57 -8.32 -9.02 -18.99
N ASN A 58 -8.64 -7.74 -19.19
CA ASN A 58 -9.65 -7.35 -20.15
C ASN A 58 -9.44 -5.92 -20.66
N ARG A 59 -10.01 -5.63 -21.84
CA ARG A 59 -10.08 -4.29 -22.43
C ARG A 59 -11.52 -4.02 -22.87
N GLU A 60 -12.05 -2.89 -22.47
CA GLU A 60 -13.39 -2.44 -22.86
C GLU A 60 -13.32 -1.00 -23.38
N VAL A 61 -14.21 -0.60 -24.28
CA VAL A 61 -14.33 0.81 -24.68
C VAL A 61 -15.68 1.34 -24.24
N LYS A 62 -15.67 2.22 -23.25
CA LYS A 62 -16.89 2.88 -22.78
C LYS A 62 -17.24 4.03 -23.72
N ARG A 63 -18.42 3.95 -24.34
CA ARG A 63 -18.98 5.02 -25.19
C ARG A 63 -19.76 6.01 -24.33
N LEU A 64 -19.35 7.27 -24.37
CA LEU A 64 -20.08 8.41 -23.83
C LEU A 64 -20.76 9.16 -24.97
N LYS A 65 -21.60 10.17 -24.65
CA LYS A 65 -22.35 10.95 -25.66
C LYS A 65 -21.47 11.58 -26.75
N ARG A 66 -20.22 11.95 -26.44
CA ARG A 66 -19.29 12.62 -27.37
C ARG A 66 -17.91 11.97 -27.46
N SER A 67 -17.64 10.89 -26.74
CA SER A 67 -16.30 10.32 -26.67
C SER A 67 -16.31 8.81 -26.48
N ARG A 68 -15.17 8.17 -26.73
CA ARG A 68 -14.92 6.75 -26.48
C ARG A 68 -13.69 6.65 -25.60
N ILE A 69 -13.81 5.99 -24.46
CA ILE A 69 -12.72 5.86 -23.48
C ILE A 69 -12.33 4.38 -23.40
N PRO A 70 -11.11 4.01 -23.84
CA PRO A 70 -10.56 2.69 -23.58
C PRO A 70 -10.33 2.51 -22.08
N LEU A 71 -10.86 1.42 -21.52
CA LEU A 71 -10.68 0.96 -20.16
C LEU A 71 -9.94 -0.36 -20.20
N VAL A 72 -9.06 -0.58 -19.23
CA VAL A 72 -8.35 -1.84 -19.06
C VAL A 72 -8.61 -2.38 -17.65
N LYS A 73 -8.94 -3.66 -17.56
CA LYS A 73 -9.00 -4.39 -16.29
C LYS A 73 -7.64 -5.03 -16.07
N VAL A 74 -6.99 -4.66 -14.98
CA VAL A 74 -5.65 -5.11 -14.63
C VAL A 74 -5.73 -6.08 -13.46
N ARG A 75 -4.93 -7.14 -13.50
CA ARG A 75 -4.65 -8.00 -12.35
C ARG A 75 -3.36 -7.51 -11.71
N TRP A 76 -3.45 -7.14 -10.44
CA TRP A 76 -2.31 -6.71 -9.62
C TRP A 76 -1.77 -7.89 -8.83
N ASN A 77 -0.45 -7.93 -8.61
CA ASN A 77 0.19 -8.91 -7.75
C ASN A 77 0.02 -8.48 -6.29
N SER A 78 -1.10 -8.88 -5.67
CA SER A 78 -1.26 -8.71 -4.23
C SER A 78 -0.41 -9.75 -3.52
N LYS A 79 0.84 -9.41 -3.16
CA LYS A 79 1.69 -10.22 -2.26
C LYS A 79 1.22 -10.20 -0.79
N ARG A 80 -0.09 -10.14 -0.57
CA ARG A 80 -0.69 -10.08 0.76
C ARG A 80 -0.82 -11.49 1.34
#